data_AF-A0A7W0F9X6-F1
#
_entry.id   AF-A0A7W0F9X6-F1
#
_cell.length_a   1.000
_cell.length_b   1.000
_cell.length_c   1.000
_cell.angle_alpha   90.00
_cell.angle_beta   90.00
_cell.angle_gamma   90.00
#
_symmetry.space_group_name_H-M   'P 1'
#
loop_
_entity.id
_entity.type
_entity.pdbx_description
1 polymer ?
#
loop_
_entity_poly.entity_id
_entity_poly.type
_entity_poly.pdbx_seq_one_letter_code
_entity_poly.pdbx_strand_id
1 'polypeptide(L)'
;MIRRFLGFLNFCLVAALSFYYLNLCGLSVKEFFAVSPQVFILAFCFILLFAGENFMRAFVIPALLYYGLFGLFFYPWTGVDIANQAVHILLLINAVYFLLALVIGFKIISLLLGLAAGIIACAGLRGYQTGLLRQDMPLAKKYLPQDLRPSEKKKTPLKKQMRSMMSVDERWKKKN
;
A
#
# COMPACT_ATOMS: atom_id res chain seq x y z
N MET A 1 5.69 -22.62 -20.57
CA MET A 1 4.24 -22.39 -20.35
C MET A 1 3.94 -21.59 -19.09
N ILE A 2 4.49 -21.96 -17.93
CA ILE A 2 4.24 -21.29 -16.63
C ILE A 2 4.37 -19.75 -16.68
N ARG A 3 5.44 -19.21 -17.27
CA ARG A 3 5.64 -17.75 -17.40
C ARG A 3 4.47 -17.03 -18.10
N ARG A 4 3.96 -17.60 -19.19
CA ARG A 4 2.84 -17.00 -19.96
C ARG A 4 1.54 -17.06 -19.16
N PHE A 5 1.31 -18.16 -18.45
CA PHE A 5 0.16 -18.32 -17.57
C PHE A 5 0.20 -17.32 -16.41
N LEU A 6 1.33 -17.18 -15.70
CA LEU A 6 1.50 -16.17 -14.66
C LEU A 6 1.33 -14.75 -15.20
N GLY A 7 1.87 -14.47 -16.39
CA GLY A 7 1.69 -13.18 -17.06
C GLY A 7 0.22 -12.88 -17.33
N PHE A 8 -0.53 -13.84 -17.86
CA PHE A 8 -1.96 -13.69 -18.09
C PHE A 8 -2.73 -13.43 -16.79
N LEU A 9 -2.47 -14.20 -15.73
CA LEU A 9 -3.10 -14.00 -14.42
C LEU A 9 -2.80 -12.61 -13.83
N ASN A 10 -1.52 -12.20 -13.87
CA ASN A 10 -1.11 -10.87 -13.40
C ASN A 10 -1.87 -9.78 -14.16
N PHE A 11 -1.94 -9.88 -15.50
CA PHE A 11 -2.65 -8.90 -16.33
C PHE A 11 -4.14 -8.82 -16.01
N CYS A 12 -4.84 -9.96 -15.96
CA CYS A 12 -6.27 -10.00 -15.65
C CYS A 12 -6.59 -9.41 -14.28
N LEU A 13 -5.81 -9.74 -13.25
CA LEU A 13 -6.01 -9.22 -11.90
C LEU A 13 -5.69 -7.73 -11.80
N VAL A 14 -4.62 -7.26 -12.44
CA VAL A 14 -4.30 -5.83 -12.50
C VAL A 14 -5.44 -5.05 -13.15
N ALA A 15 -5.94 -5.50 -14.29
CA ALA A 15 -7.04 -4.83 -14.98
C ALA A 15 -8.33 -4.84 -14.14
N ALA A 16 -8.73 -6.00 -13.61
CA ALA A 16 -9.95 -6.14 -12.83
C ALA A 16 -9.94 -5.29 -11.55
N LEU A 17 -8.82 -5.28 -10.82
CA LEU A 17 -8.72 -4.52 -9.57
C LEU A 17 -8.55 -3.03 -9.80
N SER A 18 -7.82 -2.63 -10.85
CA SER A 18 -7.77 -1.22 -11.24
C SER A 18 -9.16 -0.71 -11.58
N PHE A 19 -9.95 -1.49 -12.34
CA PHE A 19 -11.35 -1.16 -12.62
C PHE A 19 -12.19 -1.08 -11.35
N TYR A 20 -12.08 -2.07 -10.45
CA TYR A 20 -12.80 -2.10 -9.18
C TYR A 20 -12.50 -0.87 -8.31
N TYR A 21 -11.23 -0.57 -8.05
CA TYR A 21 -10.87 0.54 -7.16
C TYR A 21 -11.17 1.92 -7.76
N LEU A 22 -10.89 2.12 -9.05
CA LEU A 22 -11.08 3.42 -9.68
C LEU A 22 -12.55 3.71 -10.00
N ASN A 23 -13.28 2.73 -10.53
CA ASN A 23 -14.65 2.96 -11.01
C ASN A 23 -15.71 2.57 -9.99
N LEU A 24 -15.58 1.40 -9.32
CA LEU A 24 -16.62 0.91 -8.41
C LEU A 24 -16.47 1.50 -7.00
N CYS A 25 -15.24 1.64 -6.50
CA CYS A 25 -15.00 2.32 -5.22
C CYS A 25 -14.88 3.84 -5.35
N GLY A 26 -14.77 4.37 -6.58
CA GLY A 26 -14.66 5.80 -6.84
C GLY A 26 -13.38 6.44 -6.28
N LEU A 27 -12.31 5.66 -6.10
CA LEU A 27 -11.04 6.20 -5.60
C LEU A 27 -10.37 7.04 -6.69
N SER A 28 -9.81 8.18 -6.29
CA SER A 28 -8.87 8.90 -7.15
C SER A 28 -7.62 8.06 -7.41
N VAL A 29 -6.90 8.37 -8.48
CA VAL A 29 -5.64 7.69 -8.81
C VAL A 29 -4.66 7.73 -7.63
N LYS A 30 -4.54 8.88 -6.95
CA LYS A 30 -3.66 9.04 -5.78
C LYS A 30 -4.06 8.12 -4.63
N GLU A 31 -5.34 8.01 -4.33
CA GLU A 31 -5.85 7.13 -3.27
C GLU A 31 -5.70 5.66 -3.65
N PHE A 32 -5.90 5.31 -4.91
CA PHE A 32 -5.66 3.96 -5.42
C PHE A 32 -4.20 3.53 -5.21
N PHE A 33 -3.22 4.39 -5.51
CA PHE A 33 -1.81 4.15 -5.21
C PHE A 33 -1.52 3.99 -3.71
N ALA A 34 -2.25 4.70 -2.85
CA ALA A 34 -2.08 4.61 -1.41
C ALA A 34 -2.71 3.34 -0.82
N VAL A 35 -3.86 2.91 -1.33
CA VAL A 35 -4.67 1.81 -0.76
C VAL A 35 -4.25 0.46 -1.32
N SER A 36 -3.86 0.39 -2.59
CA SER A 36 -3.63 -0.87 -3.29
C SER A 36 -2.24 -1.00 -3.94
N PRO A 37 -1.14 -0.80 -3.19
CA PRO A 37 0.23 -0.98 -3.71
C PRO A 37 0.46 -2.36 -4.33
N GLN A 38 -0.22 -3.40 -3.82
CA GLN A 38 -0.16 -4.77 -4.33
C GLN A 38 -0.51 -4.89 -5.82
N VAL A 39 -1.44 -4.05 -6.33
CA VAL A 39 -1.85 -4.10 -7.73
C VAL A 39 -0.72 -3.62 -8.64
N PHE A 40 -0.01 -2.57 -8.24
CA PHE A 40 1.13 -2.03 -9.00
C PHE A 40 2.34 -2.94 -8.94
N ILE A 41 2.59 -3.56 -7.77
CA ILE A 41 3.65 -4.57 -7.63
C ILE A 41 3.37 -5.76 -8.57
N LEU A 42 2.12 -6.19 -8.69
CA LEU A 42 1.72 -7.26 -9.60
C LEU A 42 1.91 -6.86 -11.07
N ALA A 43 1.54 -5.62 -11.44
CA ALA A 43 1.79 -5.07 -12.77
C ALA A 43 3.28 -5.01 -13.09
N PHE A 44 4.10 -4.63 -12.12
CA PHE A 44 5.55 -4.63 -12.26
C PHE A 44 6.10 -6.05 -12.44
N CYS A 45 5.57 -7.03 -11.72
CA CYS A 45 5.91 -8.44 -11.91
C CYS A 45 5.56 -8.95 -13.30
N PHE A 46 4.39 -8.55 -13.85
CA PHE A 46 4.04 -8.86 -15.24
C PHE A 46 5.14 -8.41 -16.21
N ILE A 47 5.64 -7.19 -16.08
CA ILE A 47 6.72 -6.67 -16.92
C ILE A 47 8.00 -7.51 -16.72
N LEU A 48 8.38 -7.78 -15.46
CA LEU A 48 9.61 -8.52 -15.12
C LEU A 48 9.61 -9.99 -15.50
N LEU A 49 8.43 -10.61 -15.66
CA LEU A 49 8.32 -11.95 -16.24
C LEU A 49 8.95 -11.96 -17.64
N PHE A 50 8.76 -10.91 -18.44
CA PHE A 50 9.22 -10.84 -19.83
C PHE A 50 10.52 -10.04 -20.02
N ALA A 51 10.80 -9.04 -19.20
CA ALA A 51 11.95 -8.13 -19.37
C ALA A 51 13.32 -8.75 -19.01
N GLY A 52 13.38 -9.91 -18.34
CA GLY A 52 14.61 -10.72 -18.21
C GLY A 52 15.66 -10.26 -17.20
N GLU A 53 15.52 -9.09 -16.57
CA GLU A 53 16.53 -8.54 -15.66
C GLU A 53 16.56 -9.22 -14.29
N ASN A 54 17.61 -10.01 -14.02
CA ASN A 54 17.77 -10.76 -12.78
C ASN A 54 17.85 -9.85 -11.54
N PHE A 55 18.55 -8.72 -11.64
CA PHE A 55 18.62 -7.74 -10.56
C PHE A 55 17.23 -7.20 -10.22
N MET A 56 16.43 -6.84 -11.21
CA MET A 56 15.09 -6.30 -11.00
C MET A 56 14.12 -7.34 -10.41
N ARG A 57 14.28 -8.62 -10.79
CA ARG A 57 13.56 -9.73 -10.16
C ARG A 57 13.94 -9.89 -8.69
N ALA A 58 15.21 -9.75 -8.35
CA ALA A 58 15.66 -9.78 -6.96
C ALA A 58 15.14 -8.56 -6.17
N PHE A 59 15.17 -7.38 -6.79
CA PHE A 59 14.72 -6.11 -6.23
C PHE A 59 13.25 -6.09 -5.83
N VAL A 60 12.37 -6.75 -6.58
CA VAL A 60 10.93 -6.74 -6.28
C VAL A 60 10.53 -7.73 -5.18
N ILE A 61 11.35 -8.74 -4.88
CA ILE A 61 11.02 -9.82 -3.93
C ILE A 61 10.66 -9.30 -2.53
N PRO A 62 11.40 -8.34 -1.92
CA PRO A 62 11.04 -7.83 -0.60
C PRO A 62 9.63 -7.23 -0.55
N ALA A 63 9.23 -6.48 -1.59
CA ALA A 63 7.89 -5.92 -1.69
C ALA A 63 6.83 -7.03 -1.87
N LEU A 64 7.12 -8.05 -2.69
CA LEU A 64 6.23 -9.20 -2.87
C LEU A 64 5.99 -9.97 -1.57
N LEU A 65 7.06 -10.21 -0.80
CA LEU A 65 6.96 -10.89 0.48
C LEU A 65 6.23 -10.03 1.51
N TYR A 66 6.56 -8.74 1.61
CA TYR A 66 5.92 -7.84 2.56
C TYR A 66 4.41 -7.71 2.29
N TYR A 67 4.04 -7.29 1.07
CA TYR A 67 2.63 -7.08 0.73
C TYR A 67 1.87 -8.39 0.52
N GLY A 68 2.54 -9.48 0.13
CA GLY A 68 1.95 -10.81 0.03
C GLY A 68 1.62 -11.41 1.39
N LEU A 69 2.61 -11.53 2.28
CA LEU A 69 2.42 -12.13 3.61
C LEU A 69 1.52 -11.27 4.49
N PHE A 70 1.75 -9.95 4.52
CA PHE A 70 0.93 -9.07 5.35
C PHE A 70 -0.53 -9.08 4.90
N GLY A 71 -0.76 -9.10 3.58
CA GLY A 71 -2.08 -9.28 2.99
C GLY A 71 -2.79 -10.56 3.44
N LEU A 72 -2.08 -11.69 3.32
CA LEU A 72 -2.62 -13.02 3.57
C LEU A 72 -3.08 -13.22 5.03
N PHE A 73 -2.30 -12.69 5.98
CA PHE A 73 -2.49 -12.95 7.41
C PHE A 73 -3.21 -11.82 8.17
N PHE A 74 -3.20 -10.59 7.66
CA PHE A 74 -3.75 -9.44 8.39
C PHE A 74 -5.03 -8.87 7.77
N TYR A 75 -5.43 -9.30 6.55
CA TYR A 75 -6.72 -8.92 5.96
C TYR A 75 -7.73 -10.06 6.06
N PRO A 76 -9.03 -9.74 6.27
CA PRO A 76 -10.07 -10.76 6.40
C PRO A 76 -10.33 -11.48 5.06
N TRP A 77 -10.75 -12.74 5.15
CA TRP A 77 -11.12 -13.59 4.02
C TRP A 77 -12.63 -13.57 3.76
N THR A 78 -13.21 -12.37 3.66
CA THR A 78 -14.66 -12.22 3.60
C THR A 78 -15.10 -11.22 2.55
N GLY A 79 -16.19 -11.53 1.84
CA GLY A 79 -16.82 -10.62 0.89
C GLY A 79 -15.85 -10.16 -0.21
N VAL A 80 -15.76 -8.84 -0.39
CA VAL A 80 -14.95 -8.26 -1.45
C VAL A 80 -13.43 -8.41 -1.22
N ASP A 81 -13.02 -8.67 0.03
CA ASP A 81 -11.60 -8.89 0.35
C ASP A 81 -11.07 -10.22 -0.19
N ILE A 82 -11.92 -11.18 -0.58
CA ILE A 82 -11.50 -12.43 -1.23
C ILE A 82 -10.73 -12.16 -2.53
N ALA A 83 -11.15 -11.16 -3.30
CA ALA A 83 -10.42 -10.77 -4.52
C ALA A 83 -9.03 -10.20 -4.19
N ASN A 84 -8.90 -9.44 -3.11
CA ASN A 84 -7.60 -8.98 -2.61
C ASN A 84 -6.74 -10.14 -2.14
N GLN A 85 -7.32 -11.17 -1.51
CA GLN A 85 -6.58 -12.35 -1.09
C GLN A 85 -5.97 -13.12 -2.27
N ALA A 86 -6.68 -13.22 -3.40
CA ALA A 86 -6.14 -13.80 -4.62
C ALA A 86 -4.88 -13.05 -5.10
N VAL A 87 -4.83 -11.72 -4.95
CA VAL A 87 -3.63 -10.92 -5.25
C VAL A 87 -2.50 -11.28 -4.33
N HIS A 88 -2.75 -11.36 -3.02
CA HIS A 88 -1.71 -11.67 -2.03
C HIS A 88 -1.10 -13.05 -2.27
N ILE A 89 -1.93 -14.05 -2.57
CA ILE A 89 -1.46 -15.38 -3.02
C ILE A 89 -0.57 -15.22 -4.25
N LEU A 90 -1.03 -14.48 -5.27
CA LEU A 90 -0.29 -14.37 -6.52
C LEU A 90 1.04 -13.60 -6.36
N LEU A 91 1.11 -12.60 -5.47
CA LEU A 91 2.36 -11.95 -5.11
C LEU A 91 3.36 -12.96 -4.52
N LEU A 92 2.90 -13.83 -3.62
CA LEU A 92 3.76 -14.88 -3.01
C LEU A 92 4.21 -15.90 -4.05
N ILE A 93 3.33 -16.31 -4.96
CA ILE A 93 3.70 -17.21 -6.08
C ILE A 93 4.77 -16.55 -6.95
N ASN A 94 4.63 -15.26 -7.29
CA ASN A 94 5.65 -14.53 -8.05
C ASN A 94 6.97 -14.43 -7.27
N ALA A 95 6.93 -14.21 -5.95
CA ALA A 95 8.13 -14.17 -5.11
C ALA A 95 8.90 -15.50 -5.15
N VAL A 96 8.18 -16.62 -4.94
CA VAL A 96 8.75 -17.96 -5.01
C VAL A 96 9.31 -18.25 -6.40
N TYR A 97 8.57 -17.91 -7.46
CA TYR A 97 9.04 -18.08 -8.84
C TYR A 97 10.34 -17.31 -9.12
N PHE A 98 10.43 -16.04 -8.72
CA PHE A 98 11.64 -15.23 -8.93
C PHE A 98 12.81 -15.72 -8.08
N LEU A 99 12.58 -16.09 -6.80
CA LEU A 99 13.62 -16.67 -5.96
C LEU A 99 14.19 -17.95 -6.58
N LEU A 100 13.33 -18.88 -6.99
CA LEU A 100 13.76 -20.13 -7.62
C LEU A 100 14.52 -19.88 -8.92
N ALA A 101 14.04 -18.97 -9.78
CA ALA A 101 14.71 -18.63 -11.02
C ALA A 101 16.13 -18.07 -10.80
N LEU A 102 16.32 -17.25 -9.75
CA LEU A 102 17.61 -16.64 -9.41
C LEU A 102 18.58 -17.65 -8.78
N VAL A 103 18.07 -18.51 -7.90
CA VAL A 103 18.86 -19.56 -7.23
C VAL A 103 19.34 -20.59 -8.26
N ILE A 104 18.45 -21.09 -9.11
CA ILE A 104 18.80 -22.07 -10.17
C ILE A 104 19.78 -21.46 -11.18
N GLY A 105 19.66 -20.16 -11.46
CA GLY A 105 20.58 -19.45 -12.36
C GLY A 105 21.96 -19.13 -11.76
N PHE A 106 22.23 -19.54 -10.52
CA PHE A 106 23.45 -19.23 -9.75
C PHE A 106 23.78 -17.72 -9.73
N LYS A 107 22.77 -16.84 -9.74
CA LYS A 107 22.95 -15.37 -9.80
C LYS A 107 23.04 -14.75 -8.41
N ILE A 108 23.94 -15.26 -7.57
CA ILE A 108 24.01 -14.92 -6.13
C ILE A 108 24.30 -13.43 -5.91
N ILE A 109 25.23 -12.83 -6.64
CA ILE A 109 25.55 -11.40 -6.47
C ILE A 109 24.34 -10.52 -6.82
N SER A 110 23.69 -10.77 -7.96
CA SER A 110 22.47 -10.04 -8.35
C SER A 110 21.33 -10.24 -7.36
N LEU A 111 21.21 -11.44 -6.79
CA LEU A 111 20.24 -11.75 -5.75
C LEU A 111 20.50 -10.91 -4.49
N LEU A 112 21.72 -10.93 -3.96
CA LEU A 112 22.07 -10.22 -2.73
C LEU A 112 21.90 -8.70 -2.88
N LEU A 113 22.46 -8.12 -3.96
CA LEU A 113 22.37 -6.68 -4.21
C LEU A 113 20.93 -6.24 -4.50
N GLY A 114 20.20 -7.03 -5.29
CA GLY A 114 18.80 -6.76 -5.58
C GLY A 114 17.94 -6.81 -4.33
N LEU A 115 18.07 -7.85 -3.49
CA LEU A 115 17.34 -7.95 -2.22
C LEU A 115 17.65 -6.76 -1.30
N ALA A 116 18.93 -6.39 -1.14
CA ALA A 116 19.31 -5.25 -0.31
C ALA A 116 18.67 -3.94 -0.79
N ALA A 117 18.79 -3.64 -2.09
CA ALA A 117 18.16 -2.47 -2.69
C ALA A 117 16.62 -2.53 -2.59
N GLY A 118 16.04 -3.71 -2.77
CA GLY A 118 14.61 -3.96 -2.67
C GLY A 118 14.06 -3.73 -1.27
N ILE A 119 14.80 -4.09 -0.21
CA ILE A 119 14.41 -3.82 1.18
C ILE A 119 14.34 -2.31 1.43
N ILE A 120 15.37 -1.57 1.00
CA ILE A 120 15.41 -0.10 1.15
C ILE A 120 14.24 0.54 0.39
N ALA A 121 14.02 0.14 -0.86
CA ALA A 121 12.92 0.65 -1.67
C ALA A 121 11.55 0.29 -1.08
N CYS A 122 11.37 -0.93 -0.56
CA CYS A 122 10.14 -1.36 0.08
C CYS A 122 9.84 -0.55 1.35
N ALA A 123 10.87 -0.28 2.17
CA ALA A 123 10.73 0.60 3.33
C ALA A 123 10.34 2.03 2.91
N GLY A 124 10.97 2.57 1.87
CA GLY A 124 10.62 3.87 1.29
C GLY A 124 9.19 3.92 0.77
N LEU A 125 8.76 2.92 0.01
CA LEU A 125 7.39 2.79 -0.49
C LEU A 125 6.38 2.74 0.66
N ARG A 126 6.67 1.96 1.72
CA ARG A 126 5.79 1.89 2.89
C ARG A 126 5.73 3.22 3.65
N GLY A 127 6.85 3.93 3.76
CA GLY A 127 6.91 5.28 4.34
C GLY A 127 6.06 6.27 3.55
N TYR A 128 6.20 6.29 2.23
CA TYR A 128 5.40 7.13 1.34
C TYR A 128 3.91 6.82 1.44
N GLN A 129 3.53 5.53 1.39
CA GLN A 129 2.16 5.07 1.54
C GLN A 129 1.54 5.54 2.86
N THR A 130 2.28 5.38 3.97
CA THR A 130 1.84 5.82 5.30
C THR A 130 1.65 7.34 5.35
N GLY A 131 2.55 8.10 4.72
CA GLY A 131 2.43 9.55 4.60
C GLY A 131 1.17 9.98 3.86
N LEU A 132 0.84 9.32 2.74
CA LEU A 132 -0.38 9.59 1.99
C LEU A 132 -1.64 9.27 2.81
N LEU A 133 -1.67 8.10 3.45
CA LEU A 133 -2.83 7.69 4.26
C LEU A 133 -3.06 8.64 5.43
N ARG A 134 -2.01 9.21 6.03
CA ARG A 134 -2.14 10.20 7.12
C ARG A 134 -2.76 11.53 6.69
N GLN A 135 -2.75 11.87 5.41
CA GLN A 135 -3.36 13.12 4.91
C GLN A 135 -4.89 13.04 4.86
N ASP A 136 -5.45 11.83 4.82
CA ASP A 136 -6.88 11.58 4.72
C ASP A 136 -7.37 10.83 5.97
N MET A 137 -8.03 11.54 6.88
CA MET A 137 -8.48 10.98 8.17
C MET A 137 -9.43 9.77 8.03
N PRO A 138 -10.43 9.77 7.13
CA PRO A 138 -11.20 8.58 6.80
C PRO A 138 -10.35 7.37 6.40
N LEU A 139 -9.41 7.54 5.46
CA LEU A 139 -8.54 6.46 5.01
C LEU A 139 -7.55 6.02 6.10
N ALA A 140 -6.99 6.95 6.87
CA ALA A 140 -6.12 6.66 8.00
C ALA A 140 -6.81 5.77 9.04
N LYS A 141 -8.07 6.08 9.37
CA LYS A 141 -8.85 5.27 10.34
C LYS A 141 -9.10 3.85 9.84
N LYS A 142 -9.28 3.68 8.52
CA LYS A 142 -9.58 2.38 7.91
C LYS A 142 -8.31 1.54 7.69
N TYR A 143 -7.20 2.14 7.29
CA TYR A 143 -6.03 1.42 6.77
C TYR A 143 -4.74 1.58 7.59
N LEU A 144 -4.70 2.44 8.62
CA LEU A 144 -3.54 2.57 9.51
C LEU A 144 -3.78 1.93 10.89
N PRO A 145 -2.74 1.25 11.45
CA PRO A 145 -2.66 0.90 12.87
C PRO A 145 -2.90 2.11 13.78
N GLN A 146 -3.44 1.89 14.99
CA GLN A 146 -3.84 2.98 15.90
C GLN A 146 -2.68 3.92 16.25
N ASP A 147 -1.49 3.36 16.46
CA ASP A 147 -0.24 4.06 16.76
C ASP A 147 0.26 4.95 15.60
N LEU A 148 -0.16 4.66 14.37
CA LEU A 148 0.26 5.41 13.18
C LEU A 148 -0.79 6.43 12.70
N ARG A 149 -1.96 6.50 13.34
CA ARG A 149 -3.03 7.46 12.98
C ARG A 149 -2.65 8.88 13.41
N PRO A 150 -3.04 9.92 12.64
CA PRO A 150 -2.90 11.29 13.11
C PRO A 150 -3.72 11.49 14.39
N SER A 151 -3.16 12.16 15.40
CA SER A 151 -3.95 12.57 16.57
C SER A 151 -5.12 13.42 16.07
N GLU A 152 -6.36 13.05 16.39
CA GLU A 152 -7.49 13.95 16.20
C GLU A 152 -7.14 15.23 16.94
N LYS A 153 -6.86 16.31 16.19
CA LYS A 153 -6.84 17.64 16.78
C LYS A 153 -8.21 17.79 17.43
N LYS A 154 -8.28 17.71 18.77
CA LYS A 154 -9.49 18.06 19.52
C LYS A 154 -9.91 19.40 18.95
N LYS A 155 -11.01 19.44 18.19
CA LYS A 155 -11.65 20.69 17.83
C LYS A 155 -11.89 21.35 19.18
N THR A 156 -11.12 22.38 19.52
CA THR A 156 -11.41 23.20 20.69
C THR A 156 -12.87 23.60 20.51
N PRO A 157 -13.79 23.17 21.38
CA PRO A 157 -15.20 23.40 21.11
C PRO A 157 -15.37 24.91 20.97
N LEU A 158 -15.94 25.36 19.84
CA LEU A 158 -16.21 26.78 19.57
C LEU A 158 -16.84 27.48 20.78
N LYS A 159 -17.60 26.73 21.60
CA LYS A 159 -18.14 27.14 22.90
C LYS A 159 -17.10 27.73 23.87
N LYS A 160 -15.86 27.22 23.91
CA LYS A 160 -14.80 27.70 24.81
C LYS A 160 -14.19 29.02 24.30
N GLN A 161 -14.07 29.18 22.97
CA GLN A 161 -13.67 30.46 22.36
C GLN A 161 -14.78 31.53 22.43
N MET A 162 -16.05 31.14 22.25
CA MET A 162 -17.20 32.05 22.43
C MET A 162 -17.37 32.50 23.88
N ARG A 163 -17.18 31.59 24.86
CA ARG A 163 -17.19 31.97 26.29
C ARG A 163 -16.05 32.90 26.66
N SER A 164 -14.84 32.70 26.11
CA SER A 164 -13.75 33.65 26.35
C SER A 164 -14.05 35.01 25.73
N MET A 165 -14.64 35.06 24.53
CA MET A 165 -15.02 36.33 23.89
C MET A 165 -16.13 37.07 24.66
N MET A 166 -17.18 36.37 25.12
CA MET A 166 -18.23 36.98 25.96
C MET A 166 -17.66 37.51 27.29
N SER A 167 -16.71 36.80 27.91
CA SER A 167 -16.07 37.25 29.17
C SER A 167 -15.14 38.46 29.02
N VAL A 168 -14.72 38.76 27.78
CA VAL A 168 -13.93 39.96 27.44
C VAL A 168 -14.88 41.14 27.23
N ASP A 169 -16.01 40.90 26.54
CA ASP A 169 -17.02 41.92 26.24
C ASP A 169 -17.73 42.41 27.52
N GLU A 170 -18.07 41.50 28.44
CA GLU A 170 -18.60 41.86 29.77
C GLU A 170 -17.61 42.67 30.61
N ARG A 171 -16.30 42.42 30.46
CA ARG A 171 -15.26 43.19 31.16
C ARG A 171 -15.09 44.60 30.60
N TRP A 172 -15.31 44.78 29.30
CA TRP A 172 -15.29 46.09 28.65
C TRP A 172 -16.52 46.94 29.02
N LYS A 173 -17.71 46.35 29.05
CA LYS A 173 -18.95 47.05 29.47
C LYS A 173 -18.96 47.51 30.92
N LYS A 174 -18.13 46.94 31.80
CA LYS A 174 -17.99 47.38 33.20
C LYS A 174 -16.98 48.52 33.39
N LYS A 175 -16.20 48.87 32.36
CA LYS A 175 -15.13 49.89 32.44
C LYS A 175 -15.49 51.24 31.79
N ASN A 176 -16.62 51.32 31.09
CA ASN A 176 -17.20 52.54 30.54
C ASN A 176 -18.55 52.79 31.20
#